data_AF-A0A855K8Q6-F1
#
_entry.id   AF-A0A855K8Q6-F1
#
_cell.length_a   1.000
_cell.length_b   1.000
_cell.length_c   1.000
_cell.angle_alpha   90.00
_cell.angle_beta   90.00
_cell.angle_gamma   90.00
#
_symmetry.space_group_name_H-M   'P 1'
#
loop_
_entity.id
_entity.type
_entity.pdbx_description
1 polymer ?
#
loop_
_entity_poly.entity_id
_entity_poly.type
_entity_poly.pdbx_seq_one_letter_code
_entity_poly.pdbx_strand_id
1 'polypeptide(L)'
;MEEDARRAQTENALRAARAELAQTSHLSVMGGLAASIAHEIGQPLAAIVSHAGASIRWLKRVEPNIPEAVTGLQQIKDGGLRAADIVRGLRALARQEPASRKPVVLNAVVRDVLELTAAVIDERAVVLILHLDEAESVVIGDYVQLQQVVL
;
A
#
# COMPACT_ATOMS: atom_id res chain seq x y z
N MET A 1 -20.59 -28.63 -37.89
CA MET A 1 -19.13 -28.73 -38.11
C MET A 1 -18.50 -27.38 -38.48
N GLU A 2 -18.75 -26.79 -39.66
CA GLU A 2 -18.20 -25.45 -39.98
C GLU A 2 -18.79 -24.32 -39.11
N GLU A 3 -20.07 -24.39 -38.77
CA GLU A 3 -20.72 -23.39 -37.92
C GLU A 3 -20.17 -23.41 -36.48
N ASP A 4 -19.87 -24.60 -35.95
CA ASP A 4 -19.30 -24.79 -34.61
C ASP A 4 -17.85 -24.28 -34.55
N ALA A 5 -17.06 -24.55 -35.59
CA ALA A 5 -15.70 -24.03 -35.71
C ALA A 5 -15.69 -22.49 -35.78
N ARG A 6 -16.64 -21.90 -36.52
CA ARG A 6 -16.78 -20.44 -36.62
C ARG A 6 -17.20 -19.81 -35.29
N ARG A 7 -18.12 -20.45 -34.55
CA ARG A 7 -18.52 -20.01 -33.20
C ARG A 7 -17.35 -20.06 -32.22
N ALA A 8 -16.62 -21.17 -32.19
CA ALA A 8 -15.45 -21.34 -31.33
C ALA A 8 -14.33 -20.32 -31.65
N GLN A 9 -14.10 -20.02 -32.93
CA GLN A 9 -13.14 -19.00 -33.35
C GLN A 9 -13.56 -17.60 -32.90
N THR A 10 -14.86 -17.30 -32.99
CA THR A 10 -15.41 -16.00 -32.56
C THR A 10 -15.32 -15.84 -31.04
N GLU A 11 -15.62 -16.90 -30.27
CA GLU A 11 -15.46 -16.90 -28.81
C GLU A 11 -14.01 -16.74 -28.37
N ASN A 12 -13.07 -17.40 -29.04
CA ASN A 12 -11.65 -17.26 -28.74
C ASN A 12 -11.13 -15.86 -29.06
N ALA A 13 -11.54 -15.28 -30.20
CA ALA A 13 -11.22 -13.90 -30.54
C ALA A 13 -11.80 -12.90 -29.53
N LEU A 14 -13.04 -13.11 -29.08
CA LEU A 14 -13.67 -12.30 -28.04
C LEU A 14 -12.94 -12.42 -26.69
N ARG A 15 -12.51 -13.62 -26.31
CA ARG A 15 -11.70 -13.83 -25.09
C ARG A 15 -10.35 -13.13 -25.18
N ALA A 16 -9.66 -13.23 -26.32
CA ALA A 16 -8.39 -12.55 -26.55
C ALA A 16 -8.52 -11.02 -26.48
N ALA A 17 -9.52 -10.45 -27.16
CA ALA A 17 -9.77 -9.01 -27.14
C ALA A 17 -10.13 -8.50 -25.73
N ARG A 18 -10.89 -9.27 -24.95
CA ARG A 18 -11.18 -8.95 -23.53
C ARG A 18 -9.94 -8.98 -22.66
N ALA A 19 -9.05 -9.96 -22.85
CA ALA A 19 -7.79 -10.06 -22.13
C ALA A 19 -6.86 -8.88 -22.47
N GLU A 20 -6.78 -8.51 -23.75
CA GLU A 20 -5.97 -7.39 -24.21
C GLU A 20 -6.49 -6.03 -23.68
N LEU A 21 -7.80 -5.81 -23.70
CA LEU A 21 -8.43 -4.63 -23.09
C LEU A 21 -8.19 -4.56 -21.57
N ALA A 22 -8.27 -5.70 -20.87
CA ALA A 22 -7.95 -5.75 -19.44
C ALA A 22 -6.49 -5.38 -19.18
N GLN A 23 -5.56 -5.86 -20.02
CA GLN A 23 -4.13 -5.54 -19.95
C GLN A 23 -3.87 -4.04 -20.19
N THR A 24 -4.50 -3.43 -21.20
CA THR A 24 -4.31 -2.00 -21.52
C THR A 24 -4.94 -1.10 -20.46
N SER A 25 -6.15 -1.42 -20.01
CA SER A 25 -6.80 -0.73 -18.91
C SER A 25 -5.93 -0.75 -17.64
N HIS A 26 -5.32 -1.90 -17.35
CA HIS A 26 -4.40 -2.06 -16.23
C HIS A 26 -3.15 -1.17 -16.36
N LEU A 27 -2.51 -1.12 -17.53
CA LEU A 27 -1.34 -0.27 -17.78
C LEU A 27 -1.66 1.22 -17.62
N SER A 28 -2.83 1.67 -18.09
CA SER A 28 -3.27 3.07 -17.91
C SER A 28 -3.50 3.41 -16.44
N VAL A 29 -4.10 2.51 -15.66
CA VAL A 29 -4.27 2.67 -14.21
C VAL A 29 -2.91 2.74 -13.49
N MET A 30 -1.98 1.84 -13.83
CA MET A 30 -0.63 1.85 -13.27
C MET A 30 0.15 3.13 -13.61
N GLY A 31 -0.01 3.69 -14.81
CA GLY A 31 0.62 4.94 -15.22
C GLY A 31 0.16 6.15 -14.39
N GLY A 32 -1.13 6.25 -14.11
CA GLY A 32 -1.69 7.28 -13.22
C GLY A 32 -1.26 7.12 -11.77
N LEU A 33 -1.24 5.88 -11.27
CA LEU A 33 -0.77 5.58 -9.91
C LEU A 33 0.72 5.89 -9.74
N ALA A 34 1.57 5.57 -10.72
CA ALA A 34 3.01 5.82 -10.64
C ALA A 34 3.35 7.31 -10.42
N ALA A 35 2.63 8.22 -11.07
CA ALA A 35 2.81 9.66 -10.87
C ALA A 35 2.36 10.11 -9.47
N SER A 36 1.23 9.59 -8.97
CA SER A 36 0.75 9.86 -7.61
C SER A 36 1.71 9.33 -6.54
N ILE A 37 2.25 8.14 -6.75
CA ILE A 37 3.23 7.49 -5.85
C ILE A 37 4.55 8.26 -5.83
N ALA A 38 5.04 8.71 -6.99
CA ALA A 38 6.26 9.53 -7.05
C ALA A 38 6.06 10.84 -6.26
N HIS A 39 4.87 11.42 -6.34
CA HIS A 39 4.52 12.61 -5.57
C HIS A 39 4.43 12.32 -4.06
N GLU A 40 3.73 11.25 -3.66
CA GLU A 40 3.57 10.84 -2.26
C GLU A 40 4.88 10.42 -1.59
N ILE A 41 5.78 9.72 -2.28
CA ILE A 41 7.11 9.37 -1.76
C ILE A 41 8.01 10.61 -1.70
N GLY A 42 7.88 11.53 -2.65
CA GLY A 42 8.66 12.75 -2.69
C GLY A 42 8.45 13.65 -1.46
N GLN A 43 7.21 13.71 -0.95
CA GLN A 43 6.85 14.55 0.20
C GLN A 43 7.61 14.21 1.51
N PRO A 44 7.59 12.97 2.04
CA PRO A 44 8.33 12.63 3.25
C PRO A 44 9.84 12.74 3.05
N LEU A 45 10.35 12.44 1.85
CA LEU A 45 11.78 12.61 1.55
C LEU A 45 12.21 14.08 1.58
N ALA A 46 11.42 14.98 1.00
CA ALA A 46 11.68 16.41 1.05
C ALA A 46 11.63 16.94 2.49
N ALA A 47 10.67 16.45 3.29
CA ALA A 47 10.59 16.79 4.71
C ALA A 47 11.84 16.32 5.47
N ILE A 48 12.28 15.07 5.29
CA ILE A 48 13.51 14.53 5.90
C ILE A 48 14.72 15.43 5.61
N VAL A 49 14.94 15.81 4.35
CA VAL A 49 16.08 16.65 3.96
C VAL A 49 15.99 18.03 4.61
N SER A 50 14.80 18.63 4.64
CA SER A 50 14.57 19.94 5.27
C SER A 50 14.86 19.91 6.78
N HIS A 51 14.30 18.92 7.48
CA HIS A 51 14.48 18.76 8.93
C HIS A 51 15.93 18.41 9.29
N ALA A 52 16.62 17.60 8.48
CA ALA A 52 18.05 17.32 8.65
C ALA A 52 18.87 18.61 8.53
N GLY A 53 18.62 19.41 7.48
CA GLY A 53 19.28 20.70 7.29
C GLY A 53 19.04 21.67 8.45
N ALA A 54 17.79 21.75 8.95
CA ALA A 54 17.45 22.57 10.10
C ALA A 54 18.16 22.10 11.38
N SER A 55 18.14 20.80 11.66
CA SER A 55 18.79 20.20 12.83
C SER A 55 20.30 20.47 12.83
N ILE A 56 20.96 20.29 11.68
CA ILE A 56 22.38 20.62 11.52
C ILE A 56 22.64 22.11 11.78
N ARG A 57 21.77 23.02 11.28
CA ARG A 57 21.90 24.46 11.56
C ARG A 57 21.74 24.78 13.03
N TRP A 58 20.81 24.13 13.74
CA TRP A 58 20.62 24.33 15.19
C TRP A 58 21.82 23.86 16.00
N LEU A 59 22.44 22.75 15.61
CA LEU A 59 23.62 22.18 16.28
C LEU A 59 24.91 22.97 16.00
N LYS A 60 25.03 23.64 14.86
CA LYS A 60 26.24 24.39 14.47
C LYS A 60 26.31 25.83 14.98
N ARG A 61 25.31 26.30 15.74
CA ARG A 61 25.33 27.65 16.32
C ARG A 61 26.40 27.75 17.41
N VAL A 62 26.84 28.99 17.67
CA VAL A 62 27.75 29.31 18.78
C VAL A 62 27.19 28.79 20.11
N GLU A 63 25.88 28.94 20.30
CA GLU A 63 25.13 28.24 21.34
C GLU A 63 24.11 27.29 20.68
N PRO A 64 24.36 25.96 20.70
CA PRO A 64 23.49 24.98 20.05
C PRO A 64 22.08 24.95 20.66
N ASN A 65 21.06 24.95 19.81
CA ASN A 65 19.68 24.70 20.24
C ASN A 65 19.38 23.20 20.16
N ILE A 66 19.69 22.48 21.24
CA ILE A 66 19.50 21.03 21.32
C ILE A 66 18.01 20.62 21.22
N PRO A 67 17.06 21.27 21.92
CA PRO A 67 15.64 20.91 21.79
C PRO A 67 15.12 20.96 20.35
N GLU A 68 15.40 22.03 19.61
CA GLU A 68 14.96 22.15 18.20
C GLU A 68 15.64 21.13 17.28
N ALA A 69 16.91 20.81 17.53
CA ALA A 69 17.60 19.76 16.79
C ALA A 69 16.97 18.38 17.05
N VAL A 70 16.62 18.07 18.29
CA VAL A 70 15.94 16.81 18.65
C VAL A 70 14.56 16.73 18.01
N THR A 71 13.77 17.81 18.02
CA THR A 71 12.49 17.89 17.32
C THR A 71 12.64 17.60 15.82
N GLY A 72 13.63 18.22 15.17
CA GLY A 72 13.92 17.95 13.75
C GLY A 72 14.33 16.50 13.48
N LEU A 73 15.12 15.88 14.36
CA LEU A 73 15.48 14.47 14.27
C LEU A 73 14.27 13.54 14.44
N GLN A 74 13.33 13.87 15.31
CA GLN A 74 12.08 13.12 15.45
C GLN A 74 11.23 13.23 14.18
N GLN A 75 11.11 14.42 13.60
CA GLN A 75 10.42 14.63 12.32
C GLN A 75 11.06 13.85 11.15
N ILE A 76 12.40 13.69 11.15
CA ILE A 76 13.10 12.82 10.19
C ILE A 76 12.69 11.36 10.37
N LYS A 77 12.67 10.86 11.62
CA LYS A 77 12.25 9.48 11.92
C LYS A 77 10.83 9.23 11.40
N ASP A 78 9.90 10.12 11.70
CA ASP A 78 8.49 9.99 11.31
C ASP A 78 8.31 10.10 9.79
N GLY A 79 9.10 10.96 9.12
CA GLY A 79 9.16 11.01 7.67
C GLY A 79 9.66 9.70 7.06
N GLY A 80 10.70 9.09 7.64
CA GLY A 80 11.27 7.83 7.17
C GLY A 80 10.29 6.66 7.29
N LEU A 81 9.55 6.60 8.40
CA LEU A 81 8.50 5.59 8.60
C LEU A 81 7.39 5.71 7.54
N ARG A 82 6.89 6.94 7.31
CA ARG A 82 5.87 7.19 6.27
C ARG A 82 6.35 6.82 4.87
N ALA A 83 7.59 7.16 4.51
CA ALA A 83 8.15 6.74 3.23
C ALA A 83 8.21 5.20 3.10
N ALA A 84 8.54 4.50 4.19
CA ALA A 84 8.56 3.04 4.21
C ALA A 84 7.15 2.43 4.08
N ASP A 85 6.12 3.03 4.66
CA ASP A 85 4.72 2.63 4.49
C ASP A 85 4.27 2.74 3.04
N ILE A 86 4.57 3.87 2.38
CA ILE A 86 4.22 4.06 0.97
C ILE A 86 4.92 3.03 0.09
N VAL A 87 6.20 2.74 0.35
CA VAL A 87 6.95 1.69 -0.38
C VAL A 87 6.38 0.29 -0.12
N ARG A 88 5.91 0.00 1.11
CA ARG A 88 5.22 -1.26 1.41
C ARG A 88 3.92 -1.39 0.63
N GLY A 89 3.09 -0.35 0.64
CA GLY A 89 1.84 -0.29 -0.14
C GLY A 89 2.11 -0.51 -1.63
N LEU A 90 3.12 0.16 -2.18
CA LEU A 90 3.55 -0.02 -3.57
C LEU A 90 3.98 -1.46 -3.87
N ARG A 91 4.78 -2.08 -2.99
CA ARG A 91 5.21 -3.46 -3.16
C ARG A 91 4.05 -4.44 -3.10
N ALA A 92 3.03 -4.17 -2.28
CA ALA A 92 1.81 -4.96 -2.24
C ALA A 92 1.00 -4.83 -3.54
N LEU A 93 0.91 -3.61 -4.10
CA LEU A 93 0.27 -3.38 -5.40
C LEU A 93 1.04 -4.01 -6.57
N ALA A 94 2.37 -4.00 -6.52
CA ALA A 94 3.24 -4.54 -7.57
C ALA A 94 3.43 -6.06 -7.51
N ARG A 95 3.31 -6.67 -6.32
CA ARG A 95 3.37 -8.13 -6.15
C ARG A 95 2.05 -8.78 -6.61
N GLN A 96 1.92 -8.93 -7.93
CA GLN A 96 1.11 -9.97 -8.53
C GLN A 96 1.96 -11.22 -8.74
N GLU A 97 2.25 -11.97 -7.67
CA GLU A 97 2.42 -13.43 -7.85
C GLU A 97 1.07 -13.98 -8.32
N PRO A 98 1.02 -15.05 -9.13
CA PRO A 98 -0.25 -15.73 -9.40
C PRO A 98 -0.89 -16.06 -8.06
N ALA A 99 -2.08 -15.48 -7.80
CA ALA A 99 -2.75 -15.47 -6.50
C ALA A 99 -2.54 -16.81 -5.80
N SER A 100 -1.76 -16.81 -4.71
CA SER A 100 -1.39 -18.04 -4.02
C SER A 100 -2.55 -18.43 -3.12
N ARG A 101 -3.63 -18.90 -3.75
CA ARG A 101 -4.87 -19.30 -3.08
C ARG A 101 -4.55 -20.42 -2.11
N LYS A 102 -4.45 -20.06 -0.84
CA LYS A 102 -4.15 -20.94 0.29
C LYS A 102 -5.22 -20.77 1.36
N PRO A 103 -5.34 -21.71 2.30
CA PRO A 103 -6.12 -21.49 3.51
C PRO A 103 -5.60 -20.25 4.26
N VAL A 104 -6.49 -19.30 4.51
CA VAL A 104 -6.22 -18.02 5.20
C VAL A 104 -7.23 -17.85 6.32
N VAL A 105 -6.73 -17.56 7.53
CA VAL A 105 -7.57 -17.20 8.68
C VAL A 105 -7.97 -15.73 8.54
N LEU A 106 -9.26 -15.44 8.34
CA LEU A 106 -9.75 -14.07 8.11
C LEU A 106 -9.49 -13.14 9.30
N ASN A 107 -9.62 -13.64 10.53
CA ASN A 107 -9.35 -12.85 11.73
C ASN A 107 -7.89 -12.36 11.78
N ALA A 108 -6.94 -13.14 11.26
CA ALA A 108 -5.54 -12.73 11.19
C ALA A 108 -5.34 -11.59 10.19
N VAL A 109 -5.95 -11.68 9.00
CA VAL A 109 -5.95 -10.61 7.99
C VAL A 109 -6.44 -9.28 8.57
N VAL A 110 -7.58 -9.31 9.27
CA VAL A 110 -8.17 -8.11 9.88
C VAL A 110 -7.25 -7.54 10.96
N ARG A 111 -6.68 -8.38 11.83
CA ARG A 111 -5.77 -7.93 12.89
C ARG A 111 -4.52 -7.26 12.33
N ASP A 112 -3.89 -7.84 11.31
CA ASP A 112 -2.69 -7.28 10.68
C ASP A 112 -2.98 -5.92 10.02
N VAL A 113 -4.14 -5.76 9.36
CA VAL A 113 -4.56 -4.48 8.76
C VAL A 113 -4.80 -3.42 9.83
N LEU A 114 -5.35 -3.81 10.98
CA LEU A 114 -5.55 -2.90 12.09
C LEU A 114 -4.24 -2.46 12.74
N GLU A 115 -3.24 -3.33 12.81
CA GLU A 115 -1.90 -2.95 13.26
C GLU A 115 -1.25 -1.94 12.30
N LEU A 116 -1.42 -2.14 10.99
CA LEU A 116 -0.95 -1.20 9.96
C LEU A 116 -1.65 0.16 10.02
N THR A 117 -2.92 0.21 10.43
CA THR A 117 -3.74 1.44 10.47
C THR A 117 -3.84 2.07 11.86
N ALA A 118 -3.25 1.43 12.89
CA ALA A 118 -3.34 1.87 14.28
C ALA A 118 -2.95 3.34 14.46
N ALA A 119 -1.85 3.78 13.86
CA ALA A 119 -1.39 5.16 13.94
C ALA A 119 -2.41 6.17 13.36
N VAL A 120 -3.10 5.80 12.28
CA VAL A 120 -4.13 6.64 11.65
C VAL A 120 -5.42 6.67 12.46
N ILE A 121 -5.81 5.54 13.04
CA ILE A 121 -6.98 5.41 13.92
C ILE A 121 -6.78 6.28 15.17
N ASP A 122 -5.60 6.22 15.78
CA ASP A 122 -5.22 6.99 16.96
C ASP A 122 -5.14 8.49 16.64
N GLU A 123 -4.47 8.89 15.55
CA GLU A 123 -4.35 10.29 15.13
C GLU A 123 -5.72 10.94 14.91
N ARG A 124 -6.67 10.19 14.37
CA ARG A 124 -8.03 10.67 14.07
C ARG A 124 -9.03 10.48 15.21
N ALA A 125 -8.58 9.95 16.35
CA ALA A 125 -9.41 9.65 17.52
C ALA A 125 -10.67 8.82 17.17
N VAL A 126 -10.52 7.86 16.26
CA VAL A 126 -11.62 6.99 15.83
C VAL A 126 -11.79 5.85 16.83
N VAL A 127 -13.02 5.64 17.32
CA VAL A 127 -13.34 4.48 18.16
C VAL A 127 -13.57 3.27 17.27
N LEU A 128 -12.65 2.30 17.35
CA LEU A 128 -12.76 1.03 16.65
C LEU A 128 -13.44 -0.02 17.54
N ILE A 129 -14.49 -0.67 17.02
CA ILE A 129 -15.16 -1.78 17.70
C ILE A 129 -15.06 -3.02 16.80
N LEU A 130 -14.37 -4.06 17.30
CA LEU A 130 -14.22 -5.33 16.60
C LEU A 130 -15.21 -6.37 17.10
N HIS A 131 -15.96 -6.91 16.16
CA HIS A 131 -16.79 -8.09 16.37
C HIS A 131 -16.23 -9.20 15.48
N LEU A 132 -15.22 -9.90 15.98
CA LEU A 132 -14.67 -11.08 15.33
C LEU A 132 -15.26 -12.32 16.00
N ASP A 133 -15.68 -13.28 15.19
CA ASP A 133 -16.13 -14.57 15.70
C ASP A 133 -14.96 -15.31 16.37
N GLU A 134 -15.22 -16.03 17.46
CA GLU A 134 -14.22 -16.84 18.16
C GLU A 134 -13.76 -18.03 17.30
N ALA A 135 -14.66 -18.52 16.43
CA ALA A 135 -14.30 -19.52 15.44
C ALA A 135 -13.42 -18.90 14.35
N GLU A 136 -12.20 -19.41 14.18
CA GLU A 136 -11.33 -19.00 13.09
C GLU A 136 -11.95 -19.38 11.73
N SER A 137 -12.53 -18.38 11.07
CA SER A 137 -13.05 -18.53 9.71
C SER A 137 -11.88 -18.63 8.73
N VAL A 138 -11.71 -19.82 8.15
CA VAL A 138 -10.69 -20.09 7.14
C VAL A 138 -11.30 -20.01 5.75
N VAL A 139 -10.71 -19.19 4.88
CA VAL A 139 -11.10 -19.08 3.46
C VAL A 139 -9.94 -19.46 2.55
N ILE A 140 -10.25 -19.91 1.34
CA ILE A 140 -9.23 -20.07 0.29
C ILE A 140 -9.07 -18.73 -0.41
N GLY A 141 -7.92 -18.09 -0.20
CA GLY A 141 -7.65 -16.76 -0.73
C GLY A 141 -6.17 -16.45 -0.79
N ASP A 142 -5.85 -15.32 -1.39
CA ASP A 142 -4.52 -14.73 -1.30
C ASP A 142 -4.50 -13.76 -0.12
N TYR A 143 -3.57 -13.97 0.81
CA TYR A 143 -3.51 -13.19 2.05
C TYR A 143 -3.36 -11.69 1.79
N VAL A 144 -2.51 -11.32 0.84
CA VAL A 144 -2.19 -9.91 0.53
C VAL A 144 -3.38 -9.24 -0.15
N GLN A 145 -4.05 -9.93 -1.07
CA GLN A 145 -5.26 -9.40 -1.70
C GLN A 145 -6.42 -9.24 -0.71
N LEU A 146 -6.56 -10.16 0.24
CA LEU A 146 -7.55 -10.03 1.31
C LEU A 146 -7.24 -8.84 2.23
N GLN A 147 -5.97 -8.61 2.58
CA GLN A 147 -5.55 -7.41 3.31
C GLN A 147 -5.90 -6.13 2.54
N GLN A 148 -5.67 -6.09 1.22
CA GLN A 148 -5.98 -4.95 0.37
C GLN A 148 -7.47 -4.60 0.28
N VAL A 149 -8.36 -5.60 0.42
CA VAL A 149 -9.82 -5.36 0.43
C VAL A 149 -10.30 -4.81 1.77
N VAL A 150 -9.61 -5.19 2.86
CA VAL A 150 -9.96 -4.76 4.22
C VAL A 150 -9.42 -3.36 4.53
N LEU A 151 -8.26 -3.00 3.98
CA LEU A 151 -7.61 -1.69 4.11
C LEU A 151 -8.38 -0.59 3.36
#